data_AF-A0A454VZQ3-F1
#
_entry.id   AF-A0A454VZQ3-F1
#
_cell.length_a   1.000
_cell.length_b   1.000
_cell.length_c   1.000
_cell.angle_alpha   90.00
_cell.angle_beta   90.00
_cell.angle_gamma   90.00
#
_symmetry.space_group_name_H-M   'P 1'
#
loop_
_entity.id
_entity.type
_entity.pdbx_description
1 polymer ?
#
loop_
_entity_poly.entity_id
_entity_poly.type
_entity_poly.pdbx_seq_one_letter_code
_entity_poly.pdbx_strand_id
1 'polypeptide(L)'
;YEQRKHQLREELGDVLWYVAALAHRFDLDLDDIATASLEKTKDRWRPTPDTEHVRFDDQFPDHERLPRQTTLTFTPTPRDGRTVIVLTREDGTPAGDPLTSASHVEDDYRFHDAFHLAHAAVLGWSPVTRFLLGRKRRSHLRTDEAEDGGRAIAIEEGISALVFSYAARHRYFADINHIDNELLTTISHMTAHLEVSICRAADWEQAIFTGYTAWRQLREQDGGTVHLDLDRRLLTVDPL
;
A
#
# COMPACT_ATOMS: atom_id res chain seq x y z
N TYR A 1 -34.63 -22.81 -20.65
CA TYR A 1 -33.30 -22.19 -20.51
C TYR A 1 -33.13 -21.07 -21.54
N GLU A 2 -33.29 -21.34 -22.84
CA GLU A 2 -33.20 -20.31 -23.90
C GLU A 2 -34.23 -19.17 -23.79
N GLN A 3 -35.49 -19.49 -23.47
CA GLN A 3 -36.52 -18.46 -23.25
C GLN A 3 -36.19 -17.50 -22.09
N ARG A 4 -35.51 -18.00 -21.03
CA ARG A 4 -35.06 -17.16 -19.90
C ARG A 4 -33.90 -16.25 -20.29
N LYS A 5 -32.99 -16.71 -21.16
CA LYS A 5 -31.91 -15.88 -21.70
C LYS A 5 -32.44 -14.76 -22.60
N HIS A 6 -33.47 -15.06 -23.41
CA HIS A 6 -34.13 -14.05 -24.24
C HIS A 6 -34.75 -12.96 -23.37
N GLN A 7 -35.56 -13.35 -22.39
CA GLN A 7 -36.18 -12.40 -21.47
C GLN A 7 -35.12 -11.56 -20.73
N LEU A 8 -34.04 -12.18 -20.24
CA LEU A 8 -32.97 -11.42 -19.57
C LEU A 8 -32.27 -10.41 -20.49
N ARG A 9 -32.10 -10.73 -21.78
CA ARG A 9 -31.54 -9.78 -22.76
C ARG A 9 -32.44 -8.58 -22.98
N GLU A 10 -33.76 -8.80 -23.00
CA GLU A 10 -34.76 -7.73 -23.12
C GLU A 10 -34.71 -6.79 -21.92
N GLU A 11 -34.75 -7.34 -20.70
CA GLU A 11 -34.67 -6.53 -19.45
C GLU A 11 -33.35 -5.73 -19.36
N LEU A 12 -32.22 -6.32 -19.75
CA LEU A 12 -30.94 -5.59 -19.80
C LEU A 12 -30.94 -4.50 -20.89
N GLY A 13 -31.60 -4.75 -22.02
CA GLY A 13 -31.82 -3.78 -23.08
C GLY A 13 -32.64 -2.59 -22.59
N ASP A 14 -33.69 -2.84 -21.81
CA ASP A 14 -34.52 -1.79 -21.23
C ASP A 14 -33.74 -0.93 -20.23
N VAL A 15 -32.92 -1.54 -19.37
CA VAL A 15 -32.03 -0.79 -18.47
C VAL A 15 -31.07 0.11 -19.25
N LEU A 16 -30.44 -0.41 -20.32
CA LEU A 16 -29.56 0.39 -21.18
C LEU A 16 -30.33 1.52 -21.87
N TRP A 17 -31.55 1.26 -22.32
CA TRP A 17 -32.42 2.26 -22.93
C TRP A 17 -32.75 3.39 -21.93
N TYR A 18 -33.09 3.06 -20.68
CA TYR A 18 -33.32 4.06 -19.63
C TYR A 18 -32.07 4.89 -19.33
N VAL A 19 -30.88 4.28 -19.28
CA VAL A 19 -29.61 5.01 -19.08
C VAL A 19 -29.35 5.97 -20.24
N ALA A 20 -29.52 5.51 -21.49
CA ALA A 20 -29.34 6.34 -22.68
C ALA A 20 -30.35 7.50 -22.75
N ALA A 21 -31.62 7.23 -22.42
CA ALA A 21 -32.67 8.24 -22.37
C ALA A 21 -32.40 9.31 -21.30
N LEU A 22 -31.89 8.91 -20.13
CA LEU A 22 -31.47 9.85 -19.09
C LEU A 22 -30.26 10.68 -19.53
N ALA A 23 -29.23 10.06 -20.09
CA ALA A 23 -28.05 10.76 -20.60
C ALA A 23 -28.46 11.84 -21.63
N HIS A 24 -29.28 11.46 -22.61
CA HIS A 24 -29.81 12.39 -23.61
C HIS A 24 -30.62 13.55 -22.98
N ARG A 25 -31.48 13.25 -22.00
CA ARG A 25 -32.30 14.27 -21.33
C ARG A 25 -31.47 15.31 -20.58
N PHE A 26 -30.32 14.91 -20.04
CA PHE A 26 -29.44 15.78 -19.27
C PHE A 26 -28.22 16.28 -20.06
N ASP A 27 -28.21 16.11 -21.39
CA ASP A 27 -27.12 16.52 -22.29
C ASP A 27 -25.76 15.93 -21.88
N LEU A 28 -25.77 14.67 -21.45
CA LEU A 28 -24.58 13.89 -21.13
C LEU A 28 -24.24 12.96 -22.28
N ASP A 29 -22.96 12.91 -22.66
CA ASP A 29 -22.46 11.94 -23.63
C ASP A 29 -22.32 10.56 -22.97
N LEU A 30 -22.91 9.54 -23.60
CA LEU A 30 -22.94 8.19 -23.06
C LEU A 30 -21.58 7.48 -23.17
N ASP A 31 -20.78 7.81 -24.19
CA ASP A 31 -19.42 7.28 -24.36
C ASP A 31 -18.49 7.86 -23.29
N ASP A 32 -18.66 9.13 -22.93
CA ASP A 32 -17.94 9.76 -21.81
C ASP A 32 -18.29 9.08 -20.47
N ILE A 33 -19.58 8.81 -20.22
CA ILE A 33 -20.02 8.09 -19.01
C ILE A 33 -19.40 6.68 -18.95
N ALA A 34 -19.43 5.96 -20.07
CA ALA A 34 -18.87 4.61 -20.16
C ALA A 34 -17.36 4.63 -19.92
N THR A 35 -16.64 5.57 -20.55
CA THR A 35 -15.18 5.75 -20.39
C THR A 35 -14.82 6.06 -18.94
N ALA A 36 -15.50 7.02 -18.30
CA ALA A 36 -15.27 7.36 -16.90
C ALA A 36 -15.55 6.17 -15.96
N SER A 37 -16.56 5.36 -16.25
CA SER A 37 -16.89 4.16 -15.48
C SER A 37 -15.82 3.07 -15.62
N LEU A 38 -15.26 2.90 -16.83
CA LEU A 38 -14.15 1.99 -17.07
C LEU A 38 -12.90 2.41 -16.31
N GLU A 39 -12.55 3.70 -16.33
CA GLU A 39 -11.38 4.21 -15.58
C GLU A 39 -11.53 4.00 -14.07
N LYS A 40 -12.71 4.31 -13.49
CA LYS A 40 -13.00 4.02 -12.08
C LYS A 40 -12.89 2.52 -11.75
N THR A 41 -13.36 1.67 -12.66
CA THR A 41 -13.29 0.21 -12.49
C THR A 41 -11.86 -0.29 -12.54
N LYS A 42 -11.04 0.24 -13.48
CA LYS A 42 -9.61 -0.08 -13.57
C LYS A 42 -8.87 0.35 -12.31
N ASP A 43 -9.10 1.58 -11.85
CA ASP A 43 -8.49 2.11 -10.63
C ASP A 43 -8.79 1.22 -9.41
N ARG A 44 -10.05 0.86 -9.20
CA ARG A 44 -10.44 0.08 -8.03
C ARG A 44 -9.98 -1.38 -8.08
N TRP A 45 -10.06 -2.03 -9.24
CA TRP A 45 -10.01 -3.50 -9.32
C TRP A 45 -8.81 -4.07 -10.07
N ARG A 46 -8.05 -3.26 -10.81
CA ARG A 46 -6.94 -3.73 -11.64
C ARG A 46 -5.63 -3.12 -11.18
N PRO A 47 -4.79 -3.87 -10.43
CA PRO A 47 -3.43 -3.46 -10.13
C PRO A 47 -2.69 -3.01 -11.39
N THR A 48 -1.84 -2.00 -11.24
CA THR A 48 -1.02 -1.49 -12.34
C THR A 48 -0.10 -2.63 -12.81
N PRO A 49 -0.14 -3.00 -14.11
CA PRO A 49 0.77 -4.01 -14.65
C PRO A 49 2.23 -3.60 -14.48
N ASP A 50 3.13 -4.56 -14.32
CA ASP A 50 4.56 -4.27 -14.11
C ASP A 50 5.17 -3.44 -15.24
N THR A 51 4.68 -3.58 -16.48
CA THR A 51 5.11 -2.78 -17.64
C THR A 51 4.68 -1.32 -17.58
N GLU A 52 3.65 -1.00 -16.79
CA GLU A 52 3.11 0.35 -16.58
C GLU A 52 3.59 0.94 -15.24
N HIS A 53 4.24 0.14 -14.37
CA HIS A 53 4.63 0.55 -13.04
C HIS A 53 5.79 1.54 -13.07
N VAL A 54 5.56 2.75 -12.55
CA VAL A 54 6.57 3.81 -12.51
C VAL A 54 7.59 3.53 -11.40
N ARG A 55 8.86 3.81 -11.69
CA ARG A 55 9.95 3.78 -10.71
C ARG A 55 10.32 5.21 -10.37
N PHE A 56 9.91 5.66 -9.19
CA PHE A 56 10.04 7.07 -8.76
C PHE A 56 11.49 7.57 -8.60
N ASP A 57 12.46 6.66 -8.55
CA ASP A 57 13.86 6.98 -8.33
C ASP A 57 14.82 6.55 -9.45
N ASP A 58 14.32 6.13 -10.61
CA ASP A 58 15.18 5.63 -11.70
C ASP A 58 16.22 6.66 -12.21
N GLN A 59 15.94 7.95 -12.04
CA GLN A 59 16.82 9.03 -12.46
C GLN A 59 17.85 9.45 -11.39
N PHE A 60 17.75 8.89 -10.18
CA PHE A 60 18.60 9.26 -9.05
C PHE A 60 19.85 8.38 -8.99
N PRO A 61 20.93 8.85 -8.34
CA PRO A 61 22.12 8.04 -8.17
C PRO A 61 21.84 6.80 -7.31
N ASP A 62 22.58 5.70 -7.52
CA ASP A 62 22.30 4.40 -6.89
C ASP A 62 22.20 4.44 -5.36
N HIS A 63 22.90 5.36 -4.70
CA HIS A 63 22.86 5.50 -3.24
C HIS A 63 21.59 6.18 -2.71
N GLU A 64 20.78 6.81 -3.58
CA GLU A 64 19.48 7.42 -3.27
C GLU A 64 18.29 6.61 -3.82
N ARG A 65 18.57 5.53 -4.55
CA ARG A 65 17.55 4.59 -5.01
C ARG A 65 17.23 3.60 -3.90
N LEU A 66 15.97 3.20 -3.82
CA LEU A 66 15.59 2.04 -3.02
C LEU A 66 16.26 0.80 -3.65
N PRO A 67 16.92 -0.06 -2.85
CA PRO A 67 17.47 -1.31 -3.36
C PRO A 67 16.37 -2.14 -4.01
N ARG A 68 16.63 -2.70 -5.20
CA ARG A 68 15.65 -3.53 -5.90
C ARG A 68 15.28 -4.78 -5.10
N GLN A 69 16.27 -5.33 -4.40
CA GLN A 69 16.12 -6.44 -3.47
C GLN A 69 16.95 -6.13 -2.22
N THR A 70 16.38 -6.35 -1.05
CA THR A 70 17.06 -6.14 0.24
C THR A 70 16.34 -6.90 1.35
N THR A 71 16.98 -7.01 2.51
CA THR A 71 16.42 -7.69 3.69
C THR A 71 16.51 -6.80 4.91
N LEU A 72 15.49 -6.87 5.77
CA LEU A 72 15.54 -6.31 7.11
C LEU A 72 15.10 -7.36 8.13
N THR A 73 15.82 -7.44 9.25
CA THR A 73 15.56 -8.42 10.30
C THR A 73 14.90 -7.74 11.50
N PHE A 74 13.75 -8.26 11.90
CA PHE A 74 12.97 -7.84 13.06
C PHE A 74 13.38 -8.70 14.26
N THR A 75 14.19 -8.15 15.15
CA THR A 75 14.74 -8.89 16.30
C THR A 75 14.04 -8.50 17.60
N PRO A 76 13.33 -9.42 18.28
CA PRO A 76 12.81 -9.17 19.62
C PRO A 76 13.97 -9.03 20.60
N THR A 77 14.03 -7.89 21.28
CA THR A 77 15.13 -7.53 22.18
C THR A 77 14.55 -7.11 23.53
N PRO A 78 14.93 -7.75 24.65
CA PRO A 78 14.56 -7.27 25.98
C PRO A 78 15.22 -5.92 26.29
N ARG A 79 14.42 -4.92 26.69
CA ARG A 79 14.89 -3.62 27.22
C ARG A 79 13.97 -3.13 28.33
N ASP A 80 14.54 -2.72 29.46
CA ASP A 80 13.81 -2.09 30.57
C ASP A 80 12.55 -2.84 31.02
N GLY A 81 12.61 -4.18 31.04
CA GLY A 81 11.50 -5.04 31.45
C GLY A 81 10.39 -5.23 30.41
N ARG A 82 10.58 -4.76 29.17
CA ARG A 82 9.68 -4.97 28.02
C ARG A 82 10.45 -5.50 26.81
N THR A 83 9.75 -6.15 25.88
CA THR A 83 10.34 -6.56 24.60
C THR A 83 10.14 -5.45 23.58
N VAL A 84 11.22 -5.03 22.92
CA VAL A 84 11.19 -4.10 21.79
C VAL A 84 11.59 -4.83 20.52
N ILE A 85 11.15 -4.35 19.37
CA ILE A 85 11.61 -4.82 18.07
C ILE A 85 12.74 -3.93 17.60
N VAL A 86 13.92 -4.52 17.38
CA VAL A 86 15.05 -3.84 16.75
C VAL A 86 15.11 -4.27 15.31
N LEU A 87 15.00 -3.31 14.40
CA LEU A 87 15.11 -3.53 12.97
C LEU A 87 16.56 -3.33 12.53
N THR A 88 17.14 -4.32 11.84
CA THR A 88 18.50 -4.24 11.29
C THR A 88 18.53 -4.49 9.79
N ARG A 89 19.41 -3.79 9.10
CA ARG A 89 19.69 -3.99 7.68
C ARG A 89 20.56 -5.24 7.47
N GLU A 90 20.73 -5.65 6.23
CA GLU A 90 21.58 -6.78 5.83
C GLU A 90 23.04 -6.68 6.32
N ASP A 91 23.58 -5.46 6.42
CA ASP A 91 24.94 -5.22 6.95
C ASP A 91 25.03 -5.20 8.49
N GLY A 92 23.92 -5.50 9.18
CA GLY A 92 23.80 -5.50 10.63
C GLY A 92 23.63 -4.11 11.25
N THR A 93 23.62 -3.03 10.45
CA THR A 93 23.37 -1.69 10.98
C THR A 93 21.89 -1.50 11.33
N PRO A 94 21.57 -0.72 12.39
CA PRO A 94 20.18 -0.41 12.72
C PRO A 94 19.45 0.33 11.61
N ALA A 95 18.17 0.04 11.45
CA ALA A 95 17.23 0.80 10.63
C ALA A 95 16.17 1.42 11.54
N GLY A 96 16.34 2.70 11.88
CA GLY A 96 15.44 3.40 12.80
C GLY A 96 15.71 3.08 14.28
N ASP A 97 14.76 3.48 15.12
CA ASP A 97 14.81 3.29 16.57
C ASP A 97 14.07 2.01 16.99
N PRO A 98 14.41 1.39 18.14
CA PRO A 98 13.70 0.22 18.63
C PRO A 98 12.21 0.50 18.90
N LEU A 99 11.34 -0.36 18.37
CA LEU A 99 9.89 -0.17 18.38
C LEU A 99 9.20 -0.92 19.50
N THR A 100 8.14 -0.30 20.02
CA THR A 100 7.14 -0.94 20.88
C THR A 100 5.77 -0.73 20.26
N SER A 101 4.76 -1.40 20.78
CA SER A 101 3.38 -1.17 20.34
C SER A 101 2.83 0.20 20.79
N ALA A 102 3.55 0.91 21.67
CA ALA A 102 3.24 2.28 22.12
C ALA A 102 1.78 2.48 22.59
N SER A 103 1.15 1.41 23.10
CA SER A 103 -0.26 1.33 23.48
C SER A 103 -0.41 0.78 24.91
N HIS A 104 -1.56 1.01 25.53
CA HIS A 104 -1.91 0.40 26.82
C HIS A 104 -2.21 -1.09 26.71
N VAL A 105 -2.52 -1.57 25.50
CA VAL A 105 -2.78 -2.97 25.19
C VAL A 105 -1.75 -3.42 24.17
N GLU A 106 -1.13 -4.56 24.41
CA GLU A 106 -0.24 -5.18 23.42
C GLU A 106 -1.07 -5.65 22.23
N ASP A 107 -0.89 -4.98 21.09
CA ASP A 107 -1.58 -5.23 19.82
C ASP A 107 -0.61 -5.59 18.68
N ASP A 108 0.66 -5.80 19.01
CA ASP A 108 1.75 -6.12 18.07
C ASP A 108 2.02 -5.01 17.02
N TYR A 109 1.60 -3.76 17.27
CA TYR A 109 1.98 -2.60 16.45
C TYR A 109 3.51 -2.38 16.40
N ARG A 110 4.28 -3.00 17.31
CA ARG A 110 5.76 -3.06 17.25
C ARG A 110 6.35 -3.62 15.95
N PHE A 111 5.56 -4.31 15.12
CA PHE A 111 5.96 -4.81 13.79
C PHE A 111 5.47 -3.93 12.62
N HIS A 112 4.91 -2.74 12.87
CA HIS A 112 4.28 -1.91 11.83
C HIS A 112 5.22 -1.46 10.70
N ASP A 113 6.54 -1.47 10.90
CA ASP A 113 7.51 -1.21 9.83
C ASP A 113 7.33 -2.14 8.63
N ALA A 114 6.74 -3.34 8.81
CA ALA A 114 6.36 -4.22 7.71
C ALA A 114 5.39 -3.55 6.70
N PHE A 115 4.56 -2.60 7.15
CA PHE A 115 3.66 -1.84 6.27
C PHE A 115 4.44 -0.88 5.37
N HIS A 116 5.42 -0.17 5.93
CA HIS A 116 6.31 0.73 5.18
C HIS A 116 7.14 -0.04 4.15
N LEU A 117 7.67 -1.19 4.53
CA LEU A 117 8.40 -2.08 3.62
C LEU A 117 7.49 -2.59 2.49
N ALA A 118 6.22 -2.87 2.77
CA ALA A 118 5.25 -3.26 1.75
C ALA A 118 4.89 -2.10 0.80
N HIS A 119 4.74 -0.87 1.29
CA HIS A 119 4.57 0.30 0.43
C HIS A 119 5.78 0.45 -0.51
N ALA A 120 7.01 0.34 0.03
CA ALA A 120 8.23 0.38 -0.77
C ALA A 120 8.25 -0.72 -1.85
N ALA A 121 7.98 -1.97 -1.46
CA ALA A 121 8.01 -3.11 -2.36
C ALA A 121 6.93 -3.05 -3.45
N VAL A 122 5.69 -2.72 -3.08
CA VAL A 122 4.52 -2.85 -3.96
C VAL A 122 4.20 -1.59 -4.74
N LEU A 123 4.39 -0.41 -4.14
CA LEU A 123 4.12 0.88 -4.77
C LEU A 123 5.39 1.52 -5.35
N GLY A 124 6.58 1.04 -4.97
CA GLY A 124 7.85 1.73 -5.25
C GLY A 124 8.02 3.02 -4.44
N TRP A 125 7.13 3.28 -3.47
CA TRP A 125 7.05 4.51 -2.70
C TRP A 125 6.96 4.21 -1.21
N SER A 126 7.85 4.80 -0.42
CA SER A 126 7.79 4.83 1.05
C SER A 126 8.85 5.81 1.56
N PRO A 127 8.49 7.06 1.89
CA PRO A 127 9.41 7.99 2.54
C PRO A 127 9.96 7.46 3.88
N VAL A 128 9.19 6.65 4.62
CA VAL A 128 9.64 5.98 5.84
C VAL A 128 10.73 4.96 5.51
N THR A 129 10.52 4.06 4.55
CA THR A 129 11.55 3.08 4.16
C THR A 129 12.80 3.76 3.61
N ARG A 130 12.65 4.84 2.82
CA ARG A 130 13.79 5.65 2.38
C ARG A 130 14.56 6.22 3.56
N PHE A 131 13.88 6.74 4.57
CA PHE A 131 14.52 7.22 5.79
C PHE A 131 15.24 6.08 6.53
N LEU A 132 14.55 4.96 6.79
CA LEU A 132 15.07 3.78 7.48
C LEU A 132 16.32 3.20 6.80
N LEU A 133 16.39 3.24 5.47
CA LEU A 133 17.52 2.74 4.68
C LEU A 133 18.55 3.83 4.33
N GLY A 134 18.34 5.09 4.71
CA GLY A 134 19.22 6.20 4.32
C GLY A 134 19.26 6.46 2.81
N ARG A 135 18.14 6.25 2.12
CA ARG A 135 17.94 6.39 0.66
C ARG A 135 17.04 7.58 0.29
N LYS A 136 17.07 8.64 1.09
CA LYS A 136 16.41 9.90 0.75
C LYS A 136 17.09 10.54 -0.47
N ARG A 137 16.32 11.12 -1.38
CA ARG A 137 16.74 11.71 -2.66
C ARG A 137 17.32 13.12 -2.50
N ARG A 138 18.34 13.24 -1.65
CA ARG A 138 18.94 14.51 -1.21
C ARG A 138 19.60 15.31 -2.34
N SER A 139 20.01 14.66 -3.41
CA SER A 139 20.57 15.32 -4.60
C SER A 139 19.57 16.25 -5.29
N HIS A 140 18.25 16.02 -5.11
CA HIS A 140 17.20 16.88 -5.66
C HIS A 140 16.33 17.47 -4.54
N LEU A 141 16.70 18.67 -4.08
CA LEU A 141 16.11 19.33 -2.90
C LEU A 141 14.58 19.39 -2.90
N ARG A 142 13.96 19.64 -4.05
CA ARG A 142 12.48 19.69 -4.15
C ARG A 142 11.83 18.33 -3.86
N THR A 143 12.46 17.25 -4.29
CA THR A 143 11.98 15.89 -4.05
C THR A 143 12.26 15.45 -2.61
N ASP A 144 13.46 15.76 -2.09
CA ASP A 144 13.81 15.51 -0.68
C ASP A 144 12.82 16.20 0.28
N GLU A 145 12.41 17.43 -0.04
CA GLU A 145 11.46 18.19 0.77
C GLU A 145 10.01 17.72 0.62
N ALA A 146 9.54 17.51 -0.62
CA ALA A 146 8.13 17.24 -0.88
C ALA A 146 7.76 15.76 -0.72
N GLU A 147 8.60 14.84 -1.22
CA GLU A 147 8.27 13.42 -1.35
C GLU A 147 8.95 12.56 -0.28
N ASP A 148 10.17 12.93 0.15
CA ASP A 148 10.91 12.21 1.18
C ASP A 148 10.93 12.95 2.54
N GLY A 149 10.28 14.12 2.58
CA GLY A 149 10.33 15.06 3.70
C GLY A 149 9.43 14.67 4.86
N GLY A 150 9.50 15.43 5.96
CA GLY A 150 8.76 15.12 7.19
C GLY A 150 7.24 15.04 7.00
N ARG A 151 6.66 15.83 6.08
CA ARG A 151 5.23 15.76 5.77
C ARG A 151 4.85 14.45 5.09
N ALA A 152 5.63 13.99 4.12
CA ALA A 152 5.38 12.72 3.44
C ALA A 152 5.55 11.53 4.39
N ILE A 153 6.58 11.55 5.23
CA ILE A 153 6.78 10.59 6.33
C ILE A 153 5.55 10.56 7.24
N ALA A 154 5.11 11.71 7.75
CA ALA A 154 3.96 11.78 8.65
C ALA A 154 2.64 11.30 7.99
N ILE A 155 2.47 11.53 6.68
CA ILE A 155 1.31 11.01 5.93
C ILE A 155 1.38 9.48 5.84
N GLU A 156 2.54 8.91 5.50
CA GLU A 156 2.71 7.46 5.42
C GLU A 156 2.47 6.79 6.78
N GLU A 157 3.04 7.33 7.86
CA GLU A 157 2.79 6.90 9.24
C GLU A 157 1.29 6.99 9.60
N GLY A 158 0.65 8.09 9.21
CA GLY A 158 -0.79 8.28 9.39
C GLY A 158 -1.63 7.24 8.65
N ILE A 159 -1.23 6.85 7.43
CA ILE A 159 -1.86 5.75 6.67
C ILE A 159 -1.67 4.43 7.41
N SER A 160 -0.46 4.10 7.86
CA SER A 160 -0.19 2.89 8.65
C SER A 160 -1.09 2.80 9.89
N ALA A 161 -1.19 3.88 10.67
CA ALA A 161 -2.03 3.94 11.85
C ALA A 161 -3.53 3.84 11.52
N LEU A 162 -4.00 4.53 10.48
CA LEU A 162 -5.38 4.47 9.99
C LEU A 162 -5.77 3.04 9.59
N VAL A 163 -4.95 2.42 8.73
CA VAL A 163 -5.18 1.06 8.23
C VAL A 163 -5.10 0.06 9.38
N PHE A 164 -4.22 0.25 10.37
CA PHE A 164 -4.14 -0.62 11.54
C PHE A 164 -5.40 -0.58 12.42
N SER A 165 -5.92 0.61 12.68
CA SER A 165 -7.19 0.77 13.37
C SER A 165 -8.35 0.08 12.64
N TYR A 166 -8.40 0.21 11.31
CA TYR A 166 -9.38 -0.49 10.49
C TYR A 166 -9.14 -2.01 10.54
N ALA A 167 -7.92 -2.48 10.34
CA ALA A 167 -7.55 -3.90 10.32
C ALA A 167 -7.90 -4.62 11.63
N ALA A 168 -7.72 -3.97 12.78
CA ALA A 168 -8.09 -4.52 14.09
C ALA A 168 -9.59 -4.89 14.18
N ARG A 169 -10.46 -4.15 13.48
CA ARG A 169 -11.91 -4.43 13.39
C ARG A 169 -12.26 -5.49 12.35
N HIS A 170 -11.31 -5.85 11.49
CA HIS A 170 -11.46 -6.78 10.36
C HIS A 170 -10.51 -7.98 10.48
N ARG A 171 -10.21 -8.42 11.71
CA ARG A 171 -9.35 -9.59 12.01
C ARG A 171 -7.99 -9.54 11.30
N TYR A 172 -7.41 -8.34 11.22
CA TYR A 172 -6.15 -8.07 10.53
C TYR A 172 -6.11 -8.65 9.11
N PHE A 173 -7.26 -8.61 8.42
CA PHE A 173 -7.45 -9.07 7.05
C PHE A 173 -7.20 -10.56 6.81
N ALA A 174 -7.30 -11.41 7.84
CA ALA A 174 -7.08 -12.84 7.69
C ALA A 174 -8.09 -13.52 6.74
N ASP A 175 -9.32 -13.00 6.65
CA ASP A 175 -10.45 -13.67 6.01
C ASP A 175 -11.15 -12.82 4.93
N ILE A 176 -10.55 -11.70 4.51
CA ILE A 176 -11.13 -10.82 3.48
C ILE A 176 -10.17 -10.68 2.29
N ASN A 177 -10.75 -10.55 1.10
CA ASN A 177 -9.99 -10.38 -0.14
C ASN A 177 -10.06 -8.95 -0.69
N HIS A 178 -10.89 -8.10 -0.09
CA HIS A 178 -11.05 -6.70 -0.49
C HIS A 178 -11.22 -5.79 0.72
N ILE A 179 -10.68 -4.59 0.60
CA ILE A 179 -10.78 -3.49 1.54
C ILE A 179 -11.92 -2.56 1.09
N ASP A 180 -12.63 -1.99 2.06
CA ASP A 180 -13.71 -1.06 1.75
C ASP A 180 -13.21 0.14 0.94
N ASN A 181 -13.98 0.52 -0.08
CA ASN A 181 -13.63 1.60 -0.98
C ASN A 181 -13.45 2.95 -0.26
N GLU A 182 -14.15 3.15 0.86
CA GLU A 182 -14.03 4.37 1.67
C GLU A 182 -12.60 4.54 2.21
N LEU A 183 -11.99 3.48 2.74
CA LEU A 183 -10.62 3.52 3.24
C LEU A 183 -9.63 3.84 2.12
N LEU A 184 -9.75 3.18 0.96
CA LEU A 184 -8.89 3.43 -0.19
C LEU A 184 -9.06 4.87 -0.72
N THR A 185 -10.28 5.40 -0.70
CA THR A 185 -10.57 6.79 -1.07
C THR A 185 -9.91 7.77 -0.09
N THR A 186 -9.95 7.48 1.21
CA THR A 186 -9.25 8.29 2.23
C THR A 186 -7.74 8.30 1.96
N ILE A 187 -7.13 7.14 1.70
CA ILE A 187 -5.69 7.04 1.38
C ILE A 187 -5.36 7.86 0.13
N SER A 188 -6.17 7.76 -0.93
CA SER A 188 -6.01 8.54 -2.15
C SER A 188 -6.02 10.06 -1.87
N HIS A 189 -6.95 10.55 -1.04
CA HIS A 189 -6.98 11.96 -0.65
C HIS A 189 -5.76 12.37 0.18
N MET A 190 -5.28 11.51 1.07
CA MET A 190 -4.10 11.78 1.89
C MET A 190 -2.83 11.92 1.03
N THR A 191 -2.74 11.17 -0.06
CA THR A 191 -1.55 11.12 -0.93
C THR A 191 -1.69 11.93 -2.23
N ALA A 192 -2.82 12.60 -2.46
CA ALA A 192 -3.14 13.30 -3.71
C ALA A 192 -2.12 14.37 -4.16
N HIS A 193 -1.26 14.85 -3.26
CA HIS A 193 -0.24 15.86 -3.51
C HIS A 193 1.19 15.31 -3.54
N LEU A 194 1.33 13.99 -3.52
CA LEU A 194 2.59 13.25 -3.54
C LEU A 194 2.70 12.45 -4.85
N GLU A 195 3.91 12.03 -5.20
CA GLU A 195 4.17 11.28 -6.44
C GLU A 195 3.41 9.94 -6.50
N VAL A 196 3.15 9.32 -5.33
CA VAL A 196 2.38 8.07 -5.21
C VAL A 196 0.90 8.23 -5.59
N SER A 197 0.42 9.45 -5.80
CA SER A 197 -0.96 9.72 -6.27
C SER A 197 -1.29 9.07 -7.62
N ILE A 198 -0.28 8.67 -8.40
CA ILE A 198 -0.48 7.94 -9.66
C ILE A 198 -0.85 6.47 -9.44
N CYS A 199 -0.60 5.92 -8.25
CA CYS A 199 -0.91 4.53 -7.93
C CYS A 199 -2.42 4.34 -7.83
N ARG A 200 -2.91 3.24 -8.39
CA ARG A 200 -4.34 2.91 -8.37
C ARG A 200 -4.78 2.50 -6.97
N ALA A 201 -6.07 2.64 -6.67
CA ALA A 201 -6.64 2.08 -5.44
C ALA A 201 -6.37 0.57 -5.30
N ALA A 202 -6.35 -0.17 -6.42
CA ALA A 202 -5.97 -1.59 -6.45
C ALA A 202 -4.50 -1.85 -6.05
N ASP A 203 -3.57 -0.93 -6.38
CA ASP A 203 -2.16 -1.05 -5.98
C ASP A 203 -2.01 -0.85 -4.47
N TRP A 204 -2.74 0.11 -3.90
CA TRP A 204 -2.81 0.32 -2.46
C TRP A 204 -3.42 -0.88 -1.72
N GLU A 205 -4.50 -1.46 -2.23
CA GLU A 205 -5.08 -2.69 -1.68
C GLU A 205 -4.06 -3.85 -1.66
N GLN A 206 -3.32 -4.03 -2.76
CA GLN A 206 -2.24 -5.02 -2.84
C GLN A 206 -1.13 -4.74 -1.82
N ALA A 207 -0.69 -3.48 -1.68
CA ALA A 207 0.36 -3.09 -0.74
C ALA A 207 -0.05 -3.36 0.71
N ILE A 208 -1.30 -3.02 1.06
CA ILE A 208 -1.87 -3.29 2.39
C ILE A 208 -1.90 -4.79 2.65
N PHE A 209 -2.50 -5.60 1.77
CA PHE A 209 -2.53 -7.05 1.99
C PHE A 209 -1.14 -7.69 2.08
N THR A 210 -0.19 -7.19 1.31
CA THR A 210 1.22 -7.63 1.36
C THR A 210 1.83 -7.33 2.74
N GLY A 211 1.67 -6.11 3.23
CA GLY A 211 2.15 -5.69 4.55
C GLY A 211 1.50 -6.48 5.69
N TYR A 212 0.18 -6.69 5.65
CA TYR A 212 -0.51 -7.46 6.69
C TYR A 212 -0.19 -8.94 6.66
N THR A 213 0.12 -9.50 5.48
CA THR A 213 0.60 -10.88 5.38
C THR A 213 1.95 -11.03 6.06
N ALA A 214 2.89 -10.13 5.80
CA ALA A 214 4.19 -10.12 6.48
C ALA A 214 4.05 -9.85 7.98
N TRP A 215 3.25 -8.86 8.37
CA TRP A 215 3.01 -8.52 9.77
C TRP A 215 2.43 -9.70 10.57
N ARG A 216 1.46 -10.45 10.01
CA ARG A 216 0.91 -11.64 10.68
C ARG A 216 1.98 -12.73 10.85
N GLN A 217 2.84 -12.94 9.86
CA GLN A 217 3.95 -13.90 9.95
C GLN A 217 4.96 -13.50 11.02
N LEU A 218 5.39 -12.23 11.05
CA LEU A 218 6.26 -11.68 12.08
C LEU A 218 5.67 -11.82 13.48
N ARG A 219 4.36 -11.56 13.62
CA ARG A 219 3.64 -11.71 14.88
C ARG A 219 3.59 -13.16 15.36
N GLU A 220 3.31 -14.11 14.46
CA GLU A 220 3.28 -15.53 14.78
C GLU A 220 4.65 -16.08 15.19
N GLN A 221 5.72 -15.51 14.63
CA GLN A 221 7.11 -15.92 14.84
C GLN A 221 7.82 -15.10 15.94
N ASP A 222 7.19 -14.06 16.47
CA ASP A 222 7.76 -13.02 17.36
C ASP A 222 9.04 -12.37 16.80
N GLY A 223 9.10 -12.18 15.48
CA GLY A 223 10.29 -11.72 14.77
C GLY A 223 10.41 -12.38 13.40
N GLY A 224 11.47 -12.06 12.66
CA GLY A 224 11.75 -12.68 11.38
C GLY A 224 12.61 -11.81 10.47
N THR A 225 13.07 -12.41 9.36
CA THR A 225 13.75 -11.69 8.29
C THR A 225 12.76 -11.42 7.17
N VAL A 226 12.56 -10.14 6.86
CA VAL A 226 11.68 -9.69 5.79
C VAL A 226 12.50 -9.42 4.54
N HIS A 227 12.11 -10.05 3.44
CA HIS A 227 12.73 -9.90 2.12
C HIS A 227 11.86 -9.01 1.25
N LEU A 228 12.41 -7.88 0.81
CA LEU A 228 11.78 -6.96 -0.11
C LEU A 228 12.23 -7.30 -1.53
N ASP A 229 11.28 -7.45 -2.45
CA ASP A 229 11.55 -7.53 -3.89
C ASP A 229 10.68 -6.51 -4.62
N LEU A 230 11.28 -5.37 -4.98
CA LEU A 230 10.62 -4.28 -5.67
C LEU A 230 10.43 -4.55 -7.16
N ASP A 231 11.15 -5.52 -7.74
CA ASP A 231 10.96 -5.92 -9.14
C ASP A 231 9.75 -6.85 -9.27
N ARG A 232 9.52 -7.72 -8.28
CA ARG A 232 8.38 -8.62 -8.22
C ARG A 232 7.19 -8.07 -7.45
N ARG A 233 7.36 -6.94 -6.76
CA ARG A 233 6.36 -6.30 -5.89
C ARG A 233 5.89 -7.23 -4.79
N LEU A 234 6.85 -7.85 -4.10
CA LEU A 234 6.62 -8.85 -3.06
C LEU A 234 7.34 -8.52 -1.76
N LEU A 235 6.76 -9.03 -0.69
CA LEU A 235 7.32 -9.07 0.65
C LEU A 235 7.15 -10.49 1.19
N THR A 236 8.22 -11.14 1.61
CA THR A 236 8.19 -12.48 2.23
C THR A 236 8.90 -12.46 3.57
N VAL A 237 8.50 -13.34 4.48
CA VAL A 237 9.09 -13.43 5.83
C VAL A 237 9.60 -14.84 6.07
N ASP A 238 10.87 -14.92 6.45
CA ASP A 238 11.48 -16.15 6.97
C ASP A 238 11.64 -16.03 8.50
N PRO A 239 11.50 -17.12 9.27
CA PRO A 239 11.81 -17.13 10.70
C PRO A 239 13.26 -16.73 10.99
N LEU A 240 13.52 -16.25 12.22
CA LEU A 240 14.88 -15.97 12.72
C LEU A 240 15.76 -17.22 12.83
#